data_AF-A0A2E6L3Z3-F1
#
_entry.id   AF-A0A2E6L3Z3-F1
#
_cell.length_a   1.000
_cell.length_b   1.000
_cell.length_c   1.000
_cell.angle_alpha   90.00
_cell.angle_beta   90.00
_cell.angle_gamma   90.00
#
_symmetry.space_group_name_H-M   'P 1'
#
loop_
_entity.id
_entity.type
_entity.pdbx_description
1 polymer ?
#
loop_
_entity_poly.entity_id
_entity_poly.type
_entity_poly.pdbx_seq_one_letter_code
_entity_poly.pdbx_strand_id
1 'polypeptide(L)'
;MKFRPFAYALSLLATPAPAANLSLSSTIDGDSYFADPVLTGSFSQINLGTGLPGDIDGAYNLADLGKSNPRLFGSGVDVFPTESAFGVGSLTYSDPLGIGSETVPIDSVDLTQISSDISVVGLGLITQVTGDFAFGDLDASDTLSFQDGKLSGLDLTLDAAFQVDIGGEIVSWDGLLKFSDDSFSLQIDDTEVVPNPFFNPGNPNSPQFLQAPLTFDFEGQLDAFVPEPSSILLSAFATCLMLLRRKR
;
A
#
# COMPACT_ATOMS: atom_id res chain seq x y z
N MET A 1 -16.48 28.21 56.65
CA MET A 1 -15.56 27.44 55.78
C MET A 1 -15.94 27.66 54.33
N LYS A 2 -15.11 28.38 53.56
CA LYS A 2 -15.33 28.59 52.11
C LYS A 2 -14.65 27.45 51.37
N PHE A 3 -15.42 26.50 50.84
CA PHE A 3 -14.91 25.52 49.88
C PHE A 3 -14.52 26.28 48.61
N ARG A 4 -13.24 26.23 48.24
CA ARG A 4 -12.74 26.68 46.93
C ARG A 4 -12.59 25.44 46.05
N PRO A 5 -13.55 25.10 45.16
CA PRO A 5 -13.43 23.91 44.31
C PRO A 5 -12.65 24.20 43.01
N PHE A 6 -11.94 25.32 42.90
CA PHE A 6 -11.45 25.82 41.61
C PHE A 6 -10.01 25.40 41.24
N ALA A 7 -9.36 24.54 42.02
CA ALA A 7 -7.93 24.23 41.83
C ALA A 7 -7.64 22.83 41.24
N TYR A 8 -8.66 22.04 40.86
CA TYR A 8 -8.47 20.69 40.29
C TYR A 8 -8.76 20.59 38.79
N ALA A 9 -9.04 21.70 38.10
CA ALA A 9 -9.46 21.68 36.69
C ALA A 9 -8.35 22.00 35.68
N LEU A 10 -7.10 22.24 36.11
CA LEU A 10 -6.02 22.72 35.22
C LEU A 10 -4.81 21.77 35.11
N SER A 11 -4.95 20.51 35.52
CA SER A 11 -3.91 19.48 35.35
C SER A 11 -4.30 18.41 34.31
N LEU A 12 -5.25 18.71 33.43
CA LEU A 12 -5.88 17.74 32.52
C LEU A 12 -5.38 17.81 31.07
N LEU A 13 -4.37 18.62 30.74
CA LEU A 13 -4.06 18.93 29.32
C LEU A 13 -2.60 18.69 28.94
N ALA A 14 -2.02 17.60 29.41
CA ALA A 14 -0.81 17.03 28.83
C ALA A 14 -0.86 15.49 28.84
N THR A 15 -2.06 14.93 28.69
CA THR A 15 -2.15 13.52 28.31
C THR A 15 -1.72 13.44 26.84
N PRO A 16 -0.82 12.51 26.47
CA PRO A 16 -0.50 12.28 25.06
C PRO A 16 -1.81 12.04 24.31
N ALA A 17 -1.91 12.60 23.10
CA ALA A 17 -3.04 12.32 22.23
C ALA A 17 -3.17 10.80 22.06
N PRO A 18 -4.40 10.24 22.12
CA PRO A 18 -4.58 8.82 21.89
C PRO A 18 -4.13 8.48 20.47
N ALA A 19 -3.45 7.34 20.32
CA ALA A 19 -3.13 6.82 19.00
C ALA A 19 -4.43 6.38 18.30
N ALA A 20 -4.57 6.78 17.04
CA ALA A 20 -5.64 6.39 16.13
C ALA A 20 -5.06 5.56 14.99
N ASN A 21 -5.90 4.71 14.39
CA ASN A 21 -5.55 3.88 13.25
C ASN A 21 -6.42 4.25 12.05
N LEU A 22 -5.82 4.32 10.87
CA LEU A 22 -6.50 4.49 9.60
C LEU A 22 -6.22 3.27 8.73
N SER A 23 -7.26 2.53 8.34
CA SER A 23 -7.11 1.46 7.35
C SER A 23 -7.04 2.04 5.93
N LEU A 24 -6.14 1.50 5.12
CA LEU A 24 -5.95 1.85 3.72
C LEU A 24 -6.47 0.68 2.87
N SER A 25 -7.74 0.75 2.47
CA SER A 25 -8.28 -0.07 1.40
C SER A 25 -8.40 0.76 0.13
N SER A 26 -8.24 0.12 -1.02
CA SER A 26 -8.33 0.78 -2.31
C SER A 26 -9.11 -0.04 -3.32
N THR A 27 -9.66 0.68 -4.30
CA THR A 27 -10.04 0.13 -5.59
C THR A 27 -8.91 0.41 -6.56
N ILE A 28 -8.29 -0.62 -7.12
CA ILE A 28 -7.21 -0.47 -8.09
C ILE A 28 -7.80 -0.33 -9.50
N ASP A 29 -7.16 0.47 -10.35
CA ASP A 29 -7.49 0.58 -11.77
C ASP A 29 -7.23 -0.75 -12.47
N GLY A 30 -8.20 -1.21 -13.29
CA GLY A 30 -8.04 -2.41 -14.11
C GLY A 30 -6.98 -2.26 -15.20
N ASP A 31 -6.53 -1.05 -15.51
CA ASP A 31 -5.38 -0.87 -16.40
C ASP A 31 -4.02 -1.11 -15.70
N SER A 32 -4.00 -1.25 -14.36
CA SER A 32 -2.78 -1.51 -13.58
C SER A 32 -2.15 -2.86 -13.91
N TYR A 33 -0.82 -2.89 -14.03
CA TYR A 33 -0.12 -4.09 -14.48
C TYR A 33 1.29 -4.26 -13.88
N PHE A 34 1.73 -5.51 -13.93
CA PHE A 34 3.11 -5.93 -13.75
C PHE A 34 3.66 -6.47 -15.08
N ALA A 35 4.87 -6.08 -15.45
CA ALA A 35 5.54 -6.58 -16.65
C ALA A 35 7.00 -6.94 -16.39
N ASP A 36 7.40 -8.11 -16.88
CA ASP A 36 8.77 -8.60 -16.84
C ASP A 36 9.18 -9.09 -18.25
N PRO A 37 9.84 -8.24 -19.05
CA PRO A 37 10.29 -8.56 -20.40
C PRO A 37 11.41 -9.61 -20.48
N VAL A 38 12.16 -9.86 -19.41
CA VAL A 38 13.47 -10.53 -19.52
C VAL A 38 13.53 -11.88 -18.81
N LEU A 39 13.01 -12.00 -17.59
CA LEU A 39 13.02 -13.27 -16.88
C LEU A 39 11.92 -14.19 -17.42
N THR A 40 10.73 -13.63 -17.65
CA THR A 40 9.56 -14.38 -18.10
C THR A 40 9.05 -13.98 -19.48
N GLY A 41 9.31 -12.75 -19.91
CA GLY A 41 8.72 -12.17 -21.13
C GLY A 41 7.21 -11.96 -21.02
N SER A 42 6.68 -11.88 -19.78
CA SER A 42 5.26 -11.92 -19.48
C SER A 42 4.74 -10.64 -18.80
N PHE A 43 3.42 -10.51 -18.75
CA PHE A 43 2.76 -9.49 -17.95
C PHE A 43 1.57 -10.08 -17.18
N SER A 44 1.16 -9.37 -16.13
CA SER A 44 -0.07 -9.59 -15.39
C SER A 44 -0.81 -8.26 -15.27
N GLN A 45 -2.13 -8.25 -15.40
CA GLN A 45 -2.92 -7.02 -15.41
C GLN A 45 -4.23 -7.26 -14.67
N ILE A 46 -4.60 -6.31 -13.81
CA ILE A 46 -5.81 -6.40 -13.00
C ILE A 46 -7.05 -6.46 -13.90
N ASN A 47 -8.07 -7.21 -13.50
CA ASN A 47 -9.32 -7.38 -14.22
C ASN A 47 -9.13 -7.91 -15.66
N LEU A 48 -7.98 -8.50 -15.98
CA LEU A 48 -7.74 -9.13 -17.27
C LEU A 48 -8.47 -10.48 -17.32
N GLY A 49 -9.79 -10.42 -17.49
CA GLY A 49 -10.67 -11.56 -17.30
C GLY A 49 -12.14 -11.15 -17.20
N THR A 50 -12.83 -11.66 -16.18
CA THR A 50 -14.24 -11.32 -15.89
C THR A 50 -14.40 -10.23 -14.82
N GLY A 51 -13.31 -9.82 -14.18
CA GLY A 51 -13.27 -8.93 -13.01
C GLY A 51 -13.81 -9.59 -11.74
N LEU A 52 -13.69 -10.91 -11.61
CA LEU A 52 -14.21 -11.70 -10.50
C LEU A 52 -13.09 -12.47 -9.79
N PRO A 53 -13.24 -12.78 -8.48
CA PRO A 53 -12.24 -13.54 -7.74
C PRO A 53 -11.92 -14.89 -8.41
N GLY A 54 -10.62 -15.21 -8.50
CA GLY A 54 -10.13 -16.41 -9.18
C GLY A 54 -9.94 -16.24 -10.69
N ASP A 55 -9.95 -15.00 -11.19
CA ASP A 55 -9.61 -14.70 -12.57
C ASP A 55 -8.14 -14.99 -12.86
N ILE A 56 -7.89 -15.34 -14.12
CA ILE A 56 -6.53 -15.51 -14.62
C ILE A 56 -6.08 -14.15 -15.12
N ASP A 57 -5.33 -13.44 -14.30
CA ASP A 57 -4.87 -12.07 -14.56
C ASP A 57 -3.35 -12.02 -14.88
N GLY A 58 -2.65 -13.15 -14.79
CA GLY A 58 -1.20 -13.24 -14.98
C GLY A 58 -0.70 -14.30 -15.96
N ALA A 59 0.60 -14.20 -16.23
CA ALA A 59 1.36 -15.01 -17.20
C ALA A 59 0.98 -14.77 -18.67
N TYR A 60 0.51 -13.58 -19.04
CA TYR A 60 0.21 -13.24 -20.43
C TYR A 60 1.47 -12.85 -21.21
N ASN A 61 1.43 -13.01 -22.53
CA ASN A 61 2.55 -12.65 -23.40
C ASN A 61 2.71 -11.14 -23.46
N LEU A 62 3.88 -10.61 -23.06
CA LEU A 62 4.12 -9.17 -23.00
C LEU A 62 3.88 -8.45 -24.34
N ALA A 63 4.10 -9.11 -25.48
CA ALA A 63 3.81 -8.54 -26.79
C ALA A 63 2.31 -8.27 -27.04
N ASP A 64 1.43 -8.74 -26.15
CA ASP A 64 -0.01 -8.58 -26.17
C ASP A 64 -0.55 -7.61 -25.09
N LEU A 65 0.32 -6.93 -24.33
CA LEU A 65 -0.10 -5.88 -23.38
C LEU A 65 -0.98 -4.83 -24.09
N GLY A 66 -2.11 -4.48 -23.47
CA GLY A 66 -3.11 -3.56 -24.03
C GLY A 66 -4.00 -4.13 -25.14
N LYS A 67 -3.90 -5.43 -25.45
CA LYS A 67 -4.82 -6.09 -26.39
C LYS A 67 -6.02 -6.68 -25.65
N SER A 68 -7.17 -6.70 -26.31
CA SER A 68 -8.42 -7.25 -25.74
C SER A 68 -8.48 -8.77 -25.65
N ASN A 69 -7.54 -9.49 -26.26
CA ASN A 69 -7.45 -10.95 -26.21
C ASN A 69 -5.97 -11.38 -26.17
N PRO A 70 -5.27 -11.16 -25.05
CA PRO A 70 -3.87 -11.53 -24.92
C PRO A 70 -3.69 -13.05 -24.85
N ARG A 71 -2.53 -13.54 -25.27
CA ARG A 71 -2.20 -14.97 -25.23
C ARG A 71 -1.48 -15.30 -23.92
N LEU A 72 -1.87 -16.39 -23.26
CA LEU A 72 -1.18 -16.91 -22.08
C LEU A 72 0.13 -17.63 -22.42
N PHE A 73 1.10 -17.54 -21.52
CA PHE A 73 2.15 -18.52 -21.37
C PHE A 73 1.66 -19.65 -20.47
N GLY A 74 1.64 -20.87 -21.00
CA GLY A 74 1.31 -22.06 -20.21
C GLY A 74 -0.08 -21.99 -19.55
N SER A 75 -0.14 -22.31 -18.27
CA SER A 75 -1.31 -22.09 -17.42
C SER A 75 -1.21 -20.70 -16.80
N GLY A 76 -2.19 -19.85 -17.03
CA GLY A 76 -2.24 -18.55 -16.38
C GLY A 76 -2.42 -18.67 -14.87
N VAL A 77 -2.16 -17.57 -14.17
CA VAL A 77 -2.08 -17.48 -12.72
C VAL A 77 -2.99 -16.33 -12.26
N ASP A 78 -3.59 -16.50 -11.08
CA ASP A 78 -4.25 -15.44 -10.32
C ASP A 78 -3.18 -14.75 -9.44
N VAL A 79 -2.82 -13.54 -9.83
CA VAL A 79 -1.83 -12.66 -9.21
C VAL A 79 -2.54 -11.66 -8.31
N PHE A 80 -3.82 -11.36 -8.54
CA PHE A 80 -4.58 -10.39 -7.77
C PHE A 80 -5.85 -11.04 -7.18
N PRO A 81 -5.74 -11.86 -6.13
CA PRO A 81 -6.87 -12.65 -5.63
C PRO A 81 -8.02 -11.79 -5.04
N THR A 82 -7.78 -10.51 -4.77
CA THR A 82 -8.68 -9.56 -4.10
C THR A 82 -8.91 -8.28 -4.91
N GLU A 83 -8.96 -8.36 -6.25
CA GLU A 83 -9.08 -7.19 -7.17
C GLU A 83 -10.17 -6.17 -6.81
N SER A 84 -11.29 -6.62 -6.22
CA SER A 84 -12.43 -5.78 -5.87
C SER A 84 -12.33 -5.07 -4.51
N ALA A 85 -11.34 -5.42 -3.69
CA ALA A 85 -11.18 -4.91 -2.33
C ALA A 85 -9.71 -5.00 -1.91
N PHE A 86 -8.87 -4.23 -2.61
CA PHE A 86 -7.42 -4.32 -2.48
C PHE A 86 -6.98 -3.68 -1.15
N GLY A 87 -6.51 -4.50 -0.23
CA GLY A 87 -5.94 -4.09 1.04
C GLY A 87 -4.51 -3.61 0.85
N VAL A 88 -4.26 -2.33 1.11
CA VAL A 88 -2.91 -1.78 1.04
C VAL A 88 -2.23 -1.87 2.40
N GLY A 89 -2.94 -1.54 3.47
CA GLY A 89 -2.37 -1.55 4.81
C GLY A 89 -3.10 -0.69 5.83
N SER A 90 -2.35 -0.15 6.79
CA SER A 90 -2.85 0.80 7.78
C SER A 90 -1.80 1.81 8.23
N LEU A 91 -2.27 2.96 8.70
CA LEU A 91 -1.46 4.03 9.27
C LEU A 91 -1.83 4.23 10.74
N THR A 92 -0.86 4.58 11.56
CA THR A 92 -1.11 5.02 12.93
C THR A 92 -0.70 6.48 13.08
N TYR A 93 -1.49 7.25 13.82
CA TYR A 93 -1.23 8.68 14.04
C TYR A 93 -1.79 9.15 15.38
N SER A 94 -1.34 10.32 15.82
CA SER A 94 -1.86 10.97 17.02
C SER A 94 -3.18 11.70 16.72
N ASP A 95 -4.27 11.32 17.40
CA ASP A 95 -5.62 11.86 17.17
C ASP A 95 -5.65 13.40 17.34
N PRO A 96 -6.08 14.17 16.33
CA PRO A 96 -6.15 15.64 16.41
C PRO A 96 -7.21 16.10 17.40
N LEU A 97 -7.19 17.39 17.76
CA LEU A 97 -8.18 17.99 18.65
C LEU A 97 -9.58 18.04 18.03
N GLY A 98 -9.65 17.99 16.70
CA GLY A 98 -10.86 17.91 15.91
C GLY A 98 -11.50 19.28 15.67
N ILE A 99 -10.73 20.36 15.65
CA ILE A 99 -11.24 21.73 15.47
C ILE A 99 -10.38 22.53 14.48
N GLY A 100 -11.03 23.12 13.47
CA GLY A 100 -10.32 23.87 12.45
C GLY A 100 -9.47 22.96 11.55
N SER A 101 -8.38 23.51 11.01
CA SER A 101 -7.46 22.77 10.16
C SER A 101 -6.25 22.31 10.99
N GLU A 102 -5.97 21.01 10.94
CA GLU A 102 -4.87 20.36 11.67
C GLU A 102 -4.11 19.44 10.71
N THR A 103 -2.78 19.48 10.76
CA THR A 103 -1.91 18.54 10.06
C THR A 103 -1.11 17.78 11.11
N VAL A 104 -1.17 16.46 11.06
CA VAL A 104 -0.48 15.58 12.01
C VAL A 104 0.50 14.68 11.25
N PRO A 105 1.68 14.42 11.81
CA PRO A 105 2.61 13.44 11.24
C PRO A 105 2.02 12.03 11.35
N ILE A 106 2.42 11.17 10.41
CA ILE A 106 2.17 9.73 10.50
C ILE A 106 3.21 9.14 11.47
N ASP A 107 2.76 8.36 12.45
CA ASP A 107 3.62 7.77 13.47
C ASP A 107 4.19 6.41 13.03
N SER A 108 3.40 5.61 12.29
CA SER A 108 3.84 4.34 11.71
C SER A 108 2.92 3.88 10.57
N VAL A 109 3.44 2.98 9.74
CA VAL A 109 2.78 2.39 8.58
C VAL A 109 2.94 0.86 8.61
N ASP A 110 1.87 0.14 8.34
CA ASP A 110 1.86 -1.32 8.16
C ASP A 110 1.33 -1.61 6.75
N LEU A 111 2.21 -2.06 5.87
CA LEU A 111 1.91 -2.36 4.45
C LEU A 111 1.92 -3.86 4.17
N THR A 112 1.81 -4.71 5.20
CA THR A 112 1.87 -6.18 5.01
C THR A 112 0.74 -6.72 4.13
N GLN A 113 -0.36 -5.99 3.98
CA GLN A 113 -1.50 -6.40 3.15
C GLN A 113 -1.19 -6.32 1.64
N ILE A 114 -0.32 -5.39 1.21
CA ILE A 114 -0.02 -5.24 -0.22
C ILE A 114 0.61 -6.51 -0.82
N SER A 115 1.45 -7.21 -0.06
CA SER A 115 2.09 -8.48 -0.48
C SER A 115 1.14 -9.68 -0.46
N SER A 116 -0.03 -9.55 0.17
CA SER A 116 -1.12 -10.53 0.09
C SER A 116 -1.94 -10.33 -1.18
N ASP A 117 -2.20 -9.06 -1.50
CA ASP A 117 -3.14 -8.68 -2.55
C ASP A 117 -2.47 -8.58 -3.93
N ILE A 118 -1.17 -8.30 -3.95
CA ILE A 118 -0.26 -8.72 -5.02
C ILE A 118 0.29 -10.08 -4.61
N SER A 119 -0.29 -11.16 -5.13
CA SER A 119 0.10 -12.53 -4.78
C SER A 119 1.56 -12.77 -5.12
N VAL A 120 2.45 -12.60 -4.14
CA VAL A 120 3.87 -12.90 -4.25
C VAL A 120 4.10 -14.37 -4.64
N VAL A 121 3.19 -15.25 -4.21
CA VAL A 121 3.17 -16.65 -4.65
C VAL A 121 2.83 -16.75 -6.14
N GLY A 122 1.82 -16.01 -6.62
CA GLY A 122 1.45 -15.94 -8.03
C GLY A 122 2.59 -15.41 -8.89
N LEU A 123 3.21 -14.30 -8.48
CA LEU A 123 4.42 -13.78 -9.11
C LEU A 123 5.54 -14.82 -9.11
N GLY A 124 5.76 -15.52 -7.99
CA GLY A 124 6.77 -16.57 -7.90
C GLY A 124 6.49 -17.81 -8.74
N LEU A 125 5.23 -18.11 -9.04
CA LEU A 125 4.87 -19.16 -10.01
C LEU A 125 5.19 -18.74 -11.45
N ILE A 126 5.02 -17.45 -11.76
CA ILE A 126 5.32 -16.88 -13.08
C ILE A 126 6.84 -16.79 -13.30
N THR A 127 7.56 -16.25 -12.33
CA THR A 127 9.00 -15.97 -12.40
C THR A 127 9.87 -17.16 -12.01
N GLN A 128 9.29 -18.18 -11.35
CA GLN A 128 9.98 -19.34 -10.74
C GLN A 128 10.99 -18.95 -9.65
N VAL A 129 10.87 -17.74 -9.12
CA VAL A 129 11.73 -17.17 -8.07
C VAL A 129 10.86 -16.51 -7.02
N THR A 130 11.24 -16.62 -5.74
CA THR A 130 10.47 -15.99 -4.66
C THR A 130 10.79 -14.50 -4.64
N GLY A 131 9.76 -13.66 -4.77
CA GLY A 131 9.86 -12.22 -4.59
C GLY A 131 9.39 -11.77 -3.22
N ASP A 132 9.60 -10.50 -2.87
CA ASP A 132 8.90 -9.79 -1.80
C ASP A 132 8.93 -8.28 -2.07
N PHE A 133 8.05 -7.53 -1.42
CA PHE A 133 8.09 -6.08 -1.41
C PHE A 133 8.77 -5.55 -0.15
N ALA A 134 9.62 -4.55 -0.32
CA ALA A 134 10.19 -3.77 0.76
C ALA A 134 9.79 -2.29 0.61
N PHE A 135 9.52 -1.63 1.72
CA PHE A 135 9.14 -0.22 1.76
C PHE A 135 10.08 0.56 2.67
N GLY A 136 10.36 1.80 2.28
CA GLY A 136 11.20 2.74 3.01
C GLY A 136 10.59 3.23 4.32
N ASP A 137 11.35 4.08 5.01
CA ASP A 137 10.95 4.70 6.25
C ASP A 137 10.07 5.93 6.01
N LEU A 138 9.22 6.26 7.00
CA LEU A 138 8.49 7.53 7.05
C LEU A 138 9.44 8.71 7.23
N ASP A 139 9.08 9.84 6.63
CA ASP A 139 9.75 11.12 6.82
C ASP A 139 8.83 12.22 7.37
N ALA A 140 9.37 13.43 7.53
CA ALA A 140 8.64 14.55 8.13
C ALA A 140 7.56 15.16 7.21
N SER A 141 7.54 14.79 5.93
CA SER A 141 6.55 15.22 4.95
C SER A 141 5.35 14.27 4.88
N ASP A 142 5.47 13.08 5.43
CA ASP A 142 4.37 12.11 5.53
C ASP A 142 3.35 12.53 6.60
N THR A 143 2.18 12.97 6.16
CA THR A 143 1.20 13.63 7.01
C THR A 143 -0.25 13.29 6.67
N LEU A 144 -1.10 13.50 7.68
CA LEU A 144 -2.55 13.49 7.54
C LEU A 144 -3.08 14.89 7.81
N SER A 145 -3.99 15.36 6.96
CA SER A 145 -4.64 16.65 7.11
C SER A 145 -6.10 16.45 7.51
N PHE A 146 -6.55 17.26 8.46
CA PHE A 146 -7.91 17.22 9.01
C PHE A 146 -8.58 18.59 8.92
N GLN A 147 -9.88 18.59 8.67
CA GLN A 147 -10.76 19.75 8.77
C GLN A 147 -11.93 19.43 9.71
N ASP A 148 -12.00 20.13 10.84
CA ASP A 148 -13.01 19.95 11.90
C ASP A 148 -13.14 18.48 12.33
N GLY A 149 -11.99 17.82 12.53
CA GLY A 149 -11.89 16.42 12.96
C GLY A 149 -12.21 15.38 11.89
N LYS A 150 -12.47 15.78 10.65
CA LYS A 150 -12.60 14.87 9.52
C LYS A 150 -11.31 14.83 8.74
N LEU A 151 -10.86 13.63 8.37
CA LEU A 151 -9.73 13.52 7.45
C LEU A 151 -10.09 14.19 6.12
N SER A 152 -9.22 15.07 5.67
CA SER A 152 -9.38 15.87 4.46
C SER A 152 -8.23 15.71 3.47
N GLY A 153 -7.13 15.07 3.87
CA GLY A 153 -6.00 14.76 2.99
C GLY A 153 -5.05 13.77 3.65
N LEU A 154 -4.31 13.06 2.82
CA LEU A 154 -3.24 12.13 3.17
C LEU A 154 -2.10 12.39 2.19
N ASP A 155 -0.92 12.67 2.68
CA ASP A 155 0.30 12.75 1.88
C ASP A 155 1.29 11.76 2.46
N LEU A 156 1.62 10.71 1.71
CA LEU A 156 2.58 9.69 2.10
C LEU A 156 3.38 9.28 0.86
N THR A 157 4.70 9.33 0.94
CA THR A 157 5.59 8.84 -0.13
C THR A 157 6.70 8.00 0.46
N LEU A 158 6.73 6.72 0.10
CA LEU A 158 7.74 5.78 0.53
C LEU A 158 8.54 5.28 -0.66
N ASP A 159 9.84 5.07 -0.46
CA ASP A 159 10.62 4.21 -1.36
C ASP A 159 9.98 2.82 -1.36
N ALA A 160 9.88 2.21 -2.54
CA ALA A 160 9.38 0.86 -2.71
C ALA A 160 10.41 0.04 -3.49
N ALA A 161 10.51 -1.24 -3.17
CA ALA A 161 11.38 -2.15 -3.88
C ALA A 161 10.69 -3.51 -4.04
N PHE A 162 10.80 -4.09 -5.24
CA PHE A 162 10.49 -5.51 -5.44
C PHE A 162 11.81 -6.28 -5.46
N GLN A 163 11.95 -7.23 -4.55
CA GLN A 163 13.19 -7.96 -4.33
C GLN A 163 13.03 -9.42 -4.66
N VAL A 164 14.01 -10.00 -5.35
CA VAL A 164 13.99 -11.40 -5.77
C VAL A 164 15.36 -12.04 -5.53
N ASP A 165 15.37 -13.27 -5.03
CA ASP A 165 16.59 -14.09 -4.99
C ASP A 165 16.79 -14.83 -6.32
N ILE A 166 17.84 -14.44 -7.06
CA ILE A 166 18.24 -15.08 -8.31
C ILE A 166 19.62 -15.72 -8.10
N GLY A 167 19.62 -17.03 -7.83
CA GLY A 167 20.87 -17.79 -7.73
C GLY A 167 21.70 -17.47 -6.47
N GLY A 168 21.07 -17.01 -5.39
CA GLY A 168 21.70 -16.62 -4.13
C GLY A 168 22.08 -15.14 -4.04
N GLU A 169 21.73 -14.34 -5.05
CA GLU A 169 21.90 -12.89 -5.07
C GLU A 169 20.52 -12.22 -5.02
N ILE A 170 20.33 -11.30 -4.07
CA ILE A 170 19.11 -10.48 -3.99
C ILE A 170 19.26 -9.35 -5.00
N VAL A 171 18.35 -9.32 -5.97
CA VAL A 171 18.16 -8.23 -6.93
C VAL A 171 16.97 -7.40 -6.46
N SER A 172 17.10 -6.08 -6.49
CA SER A 172 16.07 -5.12 -6.06
C SER A 172 15.74 -4.19 -7.22
N TRP A 173 14.48 -4.14 -7.63
CA TRP A 173 13.99 -3.11 -8.55
C TRP A 173 13.30 -2.04 -7.73
N ASP A 174 13.79 -0.81 -7.84
CA ASP A 174 13.41 0.28 -6.97
C ASP A 174 12.34 1.18 -7.62
N GLY A 175 11.52 1.80 -6.77
CA GLY A 175 10.41 2.65 -7.18
C GLY A 175 9.80 3.40 -6.01
N LEU A 176 8.54 3.80 -6.16
CA LEU A 176 7.84 4.62 -5.17
C LEU A 176 6.42 4.10 -4.92
N LEU A 177 6.05 4.09 -3.64
CA LEU A 177 4.67 3.98 -3.19
C LEU A 177 4.20 5.37 -2.76
N LYS A 178 3.05 5.81 -3.27
CA LYS A 178 2.48 7.12 -2.98
C LYS A 178 1.01 7.03 -2.62
N PHE A 179 0.63 7.85 -1.64
CA PHE A 179 -0.74 8.21 -1.35
C PHE A 179 -0.83 9.72 -1.33
N SER A 180 -1.75 10.27 -2.11
CA SER A 180 -2.00 11.71 -2.16
C SER A 180 -3.50 11.94 -2.24
N ASP A 181 -4.06 12.51 -1.18
CA ASP A 181 -5.49 12.58 -0.95
C ASP A 181 -6.15 11.21 -1.09
N ASP A 182 -7.07 11.05 -2.04
CA ASP A 182 -7.79 9.80 -2.32
C ASP A 182 -7.08 8.92 -3.35
N SER A 183 -5.89 9.29 -3.83
CA SER A 183 -5.14 8.51 -4.82
C SER A 183 -4.10 7.60 -4.18
N PHE A 184 -3.89 6.45 -4.81
CA PHE A 184 -2.85 5.47 -4.52
C PHE A 184 -2.04 5.21 -5.79
N SER A 185 -0.72 5.11 -5.68
CA SER A 185 0.11 4.53 -6.74
C SER A 185 1.32 3.78 -6.22
N LEU A 186 1.61 2.64 -6.85
CA LEU A 186 2.87 1.90 -6.70
C LEU A 186 3.53 1.83 -8.07
N GLN A 187 4.67 2.50 -8.21
CA GLN A 187 5.36 2.71 -9.47
C GLN A 187 6.80 2.23 -9.35
N ILE A 188 7.11 1.13 -10.01
CA ILE A 188 8.47 0.62 -10.21
C ILE A 188 8.68 0.56 -11.70
N ASP A 189 9.65 1.30 -12.23
CA ASP A 189 10.10 1.20 -13.63
C ASP A 189 11.62 1.29 -13.59
N ASP A 190 12.23 0.13 -13.39
CA ASP A 190 13.66 0.02 -13.08
C ASP A 190 14.31 -1.10 -13.89
N THR A 191 15.61 -1.02 -14.07
CA THR A 191 16.39 -2.01 -14.84
C THR A 191 17.63 -2.43 -14.08
N GLU A 192 17.67 -3.71 -13.74
CA GLU A 192 18.77 -4.30 -12.99
C GLU A 192 19.62 -5.26 -13.80
N VAL A 193 20.86 -5.48 -13.34
CA VAL A 193 21.76 -6.48 -13.90
C VAL A 193 21.63 -7.78 -13.14
N VAL A 194 21.05 -8.80 -13.78
CA VAL A 194 20.76 -10.08 -13.14
C VAL A 194 21.61 -11.21 -13.71
N PRO A 195 21.95 -12.23 -12.91
CA PRO A 195 22.53 -13.46 -13.44
C PRO A 195 21.62 -14.06 -14.52
N ASN A 196 22.18 -14.46 -15.67
CA ASN A 196 21.41 -15.06 -16.74
C ASN A 196 21.04 -16.51 -16.36
N PRO A 197 19.75 -16.85 -16.09
CA PRO A 197 19.36 -18.21 -15.73
C PRO A 197 19.53 -19.19 -16.91
N PHE A 198 19.67 -18.67 -18.13
CA PHE A 198 19.90 -19.42 -19.36
C PHE A 198 21.37 -19.39 -19.80
N PHE A 199 22.28 -19.01 -18.91
CA PHE A 199 23.71 -18.97 -19.22
C PHE A 199 24.23 -20.35 -19.64
N ASN A 200 24.85 -20.41 -20.83
CA ASN A 200 25.50 -21.60 -21.33
C ASN A 200 27.01 -21.33 -21.47
N PRO A 201 27.87 -21.87 -20.57
CA PRO A 201 29.31 -21.61 -20.60
C PRO A 201 30.00 -22.16 -21.85
N GLY A 202 29.36 -23.08 -22.58
CA GLY A 202 29.84 -23.60 -23.87
C GLY A 202 29.51 -22.72 -25.07
N ASN A 203 28.71 -21.65 -24.90
CA ASN A 203 28.33 -20.72 -25.95
C ASN A 203 28.91 -19.33 -25.65
N PRO A 204 29.91 -18.84 -26.42
CA PRO A 204 30.53 -17.53 -26.18
C PRO A 204 29.58 -16.34 -26.41
N ASN A 205 28.43 -16.57 -27.05
CA ASN A 205 27.39 -15.55 -27.24
C ASN A 205 26.30 -15.59 -26.16
N SER A 206 26.37 -16.50 -25.19
CA SER A 206 25.46 -16.52 -24.05
C SER A 206 25.99 -15.54 -23.00
N PRO A 207 25.34 -14.39 -22.78
CA PRO A 207 25.81 -13.44 -21.80
C PRO A 207 25.64 -14.05 -20.40
N GLN A 208 26.61 -13.82 -19.52
CA GLN A 208 26.51 -14.30 -18.13
C GLN A 208 25.48 -13.50 -17.32
N PHE A 209 25.22 -12.26 -17.71
CA PHE A 209 24.29 -11.34 -17.07
C PHE A 209 23.32 -10.75 -18.08
N LEU A 210 22.10 -10.45 -17.65
CA LEU A 210 21.07 -9.78 -18.45
C LEU A 210 20.74 -8.43 -17.82
N GLN A 211 20.40 -7.46 -18.67
CA GLN A 211 19.68 -6.27 -18.24
C GLN A 211 18.22 -6.67 -18.16
N ALA A 212 17.63 -6.64 -16.96
CA ALA A 212 16.26 -7.04 -16.70
C ALA A 212 15.47 -5.81 -16.27
N PRO A 213 14.75 -5.15 -17.21
CA PRO A 213 13.73 -4.19 -16.86
C PRO A 213 12.60 -4.91 -16.12
N LEU A 214 11.98 -4.21 -15.19
CA LEU A 214 10.78 -4.67 -14.52
C LEU A 214 9.88 -3.47 -14.26
N THR A 215 8.57 -3.66 -14.51
CA THR A 215 7.58 -2.61 -14.34
C THR A 215 6.46 -3.08 -13.42
N PHE A 216 6.18 -2.30 -12.38
CA PHE A 216 4.91 -2.27 -11.65
C PHE A 216 4.30 -0.89 -11.88
N ASP A 217 3.13 -0.85 -12.51
CA ASP A 217 2.37 0.37 -12.76
C ASP A 217 0.98 0.16 -12.17
N PHE A 218 0.83 0.52 -10.89
CA PHE A 218 -0.41 0.37 -10.15
C PHE A 218 -0.92 1.73 -9.77
N GLU A 219 -2.18 1.99 -10.11
CA GLU A 219 -2.90 3.20 -9.75
C GLU A 219 -4.26 2.82 -9.16
N GLY A 220 -4.72 3.57 -8.18
CA GLY A 220 -6.00 3.29 -7.54
C GLY A 220 -6.55 4.46 -6.77
N GLN A 221 -7.74 4.25 -6.22
CA GLN A 221 -8.39 5.19 -5.32
C GLN A 221 -8.55 4.54 -3.94
N LEU A 222 -8.19 5.27 -2.89
CA LEU A 222 -8.47 4.89 -1.53
C LEU A 222 -9.98 4.95 -1.28
N ASP A 223 -10.52 3.93 -0.64
CA ASP A 223 -11.91 3.95 -0.20
C ASP A 223 -12.08 5.04 0.87
N ALA A 224 -13.24 5.71 0.83
CA ALA A 224 -13.53 6.87 1.65
C ALA A 224 -13.08 6.69 3.11
N PHE A 225 -12.22 7.61 3.56
CA PHE A 225 -11.74 7.66 4.93
C PHE A 225 -12.93 7.74 5.89
N VAL A 226 -13.19 6.65 6.63
CA VAL A 226 -14.10 6.71 7.76
C VAL A 226 -13.21 6.85 9.00
N PRO A 227 -12.83 8.08 9.41
CA PRO A 227 -12.16 8.25 10.69
C PRO A 227 -13.07 7.68 11.77
N GLU A 228 -12.54 6.77 12.58
CA GLU A 228 -13.25 6.32 13.76
C GLU A 228 -13.62 7.57 14.60
N PRO A 229 -14.84 7.65 15.16
CA PRO A 229 -15.26 8.84 15.89
C PRO A 229 -14.28 9.15 17.02
N SER A 230 -13.73 10.37 17.04
CA SER A 230 -12.66 10.72 17.96
C SER A 230 -13.04 10.40 19.40
N SER A 231 -12.12 9.74 20.09
CA SER A 231 -12.32 9.30 21.48
C SER A 231 -12.58 10.49 22.42
N ILE A 232 -12.12 11.68 22.05
CA ILE A 232 -12.39 12.96 22.71
C ILE A 232 -13.86 13.36 22.60
N LEU A 233 -14.48 13.22 21.43
CA LEU A 233 -15.93 13.49 21.25
C LEU A 233 -16.77 12.49 22.06
N LEU A 234 -16.41 11.20 22.02
CA LEU A 234 -17.08 10.17 22.82
C LEU A 234 -16.96 10.40 24.32
N SER A 235 -15.76 10.79 24.79
CA SER A 235 -15.53 11.07 26.22
C SER A 235 -16.18 12.38 26.67
N ALA A 236 -16.19 13.42 25.85
CA ALA A 236 -16.92 14.66 26.11
C ALA A 236 -18.44 14.41 26.15
N PHE A 237 -18.97 13.61 25.23
CA PHE A 237 -20.38 13.22 25.21
C PHE A 237 -20.75 12.39 26.45
N ALA A 238 -19.91 11.41 26.82
CA ALA A 238 -20.09 10.64 28.05
C ALA A 238 -20.05 11.52 29.31
N THR A 239 -19.14 12.49 29.36
CA THR A 239 -19.03 13.44 30.49
C THR A 239 -20.26 14.35 30.58
N CYS A 240 -20.73 14.89 29.44
CA CYS A 240 -21.97 15.66 29.35
C CYS A 240 -23.20 14.84 29.79
N LEU A 241 -23.31 13.57 29.36
CA LEU A 241 -24.36 12.66 29.79
C LEU A 241 -24.31 12.40 31.30
N MET A 242 -23.12 12.19 31.88
CA MET A 242 -22.96 12.02 33.32
C MET A 242 -23.36 13.29 34.10
N LEU A 243 -23.00 14.47 33.61
CA LEU A 243 -23.39 15.76 34.22
C LEU A 243 -24.90 16.01 34.15
N LEU A 244 -25.55 15.64 33.04
CA LEU A 244 -26.99 15.74 32.88
C LEU A 244 -27.74 14.73 33.77
N ARG A 245 -27.20 13.52 33.95
CA ARG A 245 -27.79 12.48 34.82
C ARG A 245 -27.74 12.87 36.30
N ARG A 246 -26.76 13.68 36.72
CA ARG A 246 -26.62 14.16 38.11
C ARG A 246 -27.59 15.28 38.49
N LYS A 247 -28.31 15.87 37.53
CA LYS A 247 -29.29 16.96 37.73
C LYS A 247 -30.75 16.48 37.79
N ARG A 248 -31.00 15.17 37.72
CA ARG A 248 -32.30 14.55 38.01
C ARG A 248 -32.20 13.80 39.34
#